data_AF-A0A913XLR1-F1
#
_entry.id   AF-A0A913XLR1-F1
#
_cell.length_a   1.000
_cell.length_b   1.000
_cell.length_c   1.000
_cell.angle_alpha   90.00
_cell.angle_beta   90.00
_cell.angle_gamma   90.00
#
_symmetry.space_group_name_H-M   'P 1'
#
loop_
_entity.id
_entity.type
_entity.pdbx_description
1 polymer ?
#
loop_
_entity_poly.entity_id
_entity_poly.type
_entity_poly.pdbx_seq_one_letter_code
_entity_poly.pdbx_strand_id
1 'polypeptide(L)'
;MDSDLEWYFGWLAEELKNKKEHCERTVIYCQTIKQCGIIYGVLKGMLGQDLIIRTDTGEQHPLLEMLHSCTPDQNKNNIISSFQSEKGTVRLLVATIAFGMDVDCKGVCRVIHYGPSKNVETFVQETGRAGRDGSQSTSYLLYQGMLLNHVDGDIKCFIRNTKCTRKTLLNYFQSDCEKPDIAHLSILLLPTARLQNACKISNAQRGRKDTKVLSIERSTDASKTTSGRTAD
;
A
#
# COMPACT_ATOMS: atom_id res chain seq x y z
N MET A 1 10.24 -4.56 -19.79
CA MET A 1 9.77 -4.83 -18.42
C MET A 1 9.98 -3.61 -17.55
N ASP A 2 11.16 -2.98 -17.60
CA ASP A 2 11.48 -1.82 -16.77
C ASP A 2 10.60 -0.61 -17.07
N SER A 3 10.32 -0.33 -18.35
CA SER A 3 9.42 0.76 -18.77
C SER A 3 7.99 0.64 -18.23
N ASP A 4 7.51 -0.58 -17.96
CA ASP A 4 6.18 -0.79 -17.38
C ASP A 4 6.17 -0.46 -15.88
N LEU A 5 7.25 -0.79 -15.17
CA LEU A 5 7.36 -0.50 -13.75
C LEU A 5 7.58 0.99 -13.49
N GLU A 6 8.36 1.66 -14.34
CA GLU A 6 8.49 3.12 -14.34
C GLU A 6 7.13 3.80 -14.50
N TRP A 7 6.27 3.25 -15.36
CA TRP A 7 4.91 3.75 -15.54
C TRP A 7 4.04 3.55 -14.30
N TYR A 8 4.06 2.36 -13.67
CA TYR A 8 3.25 2.10 -12.47
C TYR A 8 3.69 2.91 -11.25
N PHE A 9 4.99 3.11 -11.09
CA PHE A 9 5.57 3.68 -9.87
C PHE A 9 6.14 5.08 -10.06
N GLY A 10 6.11 5.66 -11.26
CA GLY A 10 6.70 6.97 -11.52
C GLY A 10 6.08 8.10 -10.72
N TRP A 11 4.75 8.09 -10.58
CA TRP A 11 4.05 9.05 -9.72
C TRP A 11 4.46 8.92 -8.24
N LEU A 12 4.77 7.71 -7.78
CA LEU A 12 5.18 7.44 -6.40
C LEU A 12 6.64 7.85 -6.18
N ALA A 13 7.51 7.58 -7.15
CA ALA A 13 8.88 8.05 -7.15
C ALA A 13 8.93 9.60 -7.15
N GLU A 14 8.11 10.25 -7.97
CA GLU A 14 7.99 11.71 -8.02
C GLU A 14 7.42 12.28 -6.71
N GLU A 15 6.39 11.66 -6.13
CA GLU A 15 5.87 12.03 -4.81
C GLU A 15 6.96 11.94 -3.74
N LEU A 16 7.77 10.87 -3.74
CA LEU A 16 8.86 10.69 -2.81
C LEU A 16 9.99 11.71 -2.99
N LYS A 17 10.36 12.04 -4.24
CA LYS A 17 11.33 13.10 -4.54
C LYS A 17 10.90 14.45 -4.01
N ASN A 18 9.63 14.80 -4.26
CA ASN A 18 9.10 16.12 -3.94
C ASN A 18 8.88 16.30 -2.44
N LYS A 19 8.36 15.28 -1.76
CA LYS A 19 8.00 15.38 -0.33
C LYS A 19 9.08 14.89 0.63
N LYS A 20 10.02 14.05 0.18
CA LYS A 20 11.10 13.47 1.00
C LYS A 20 10.58 12.89 2.31
N GLU A 21 11.06 13.37 3.45
CA GLU A 21 10.66 12.94 4.79
C GLU A 21 9.17 13.19 5.10
N HIS A 22 8.49 14.04 4.34
CA HIS A 22 7.05 14.27 4.47
C HIS A 22 6.20 13.39 3.55
N CYS A 23 6.81 12.54 2.72
CA CYS A 23 6.08 11.63 1.82
C CYS A 23 5.32 10.59 2.62
N GLU A 24 4.02 10.38 2.39
CA GLU A 24 3.25 9.34 3.09
C GLU A 24 3.96 7.97 3.06
N ARG A 25 4.01 7.30 4.21
CA ARG A 25 4.72 6.03 4.32
C ARG A 25 3.95 4.94 3.57
N THR A 26 4.64 4.29 2.66
CA THR A 26 4.07 3.34 1.70
C THR A 26 4.81 2.01 1.76
N VAL A 27 4.08 0.91 1.77
CA VAL A 27 4.63 -0.45 1.65
C VAL A 27 4.17 -1.06 0.33
N ILE A 28 5.12 -1.56 -0.47
CA ILE A 28 4.86 -2.32 -1.70
C ILE A 28 5.11 -3.80 -1.42
N TYR A 29 4.06 -4.60 -1.34
CA TYR A 29 4.15 -6.05 -1.23
C TYR A 29 4.33 -6.72 -2.59
N CYS A 30 5.27 -7.66 -2.66
CA CYS A 30 5.55 -8.48 -3.84
C CYS A 30 5.44 -9.97 -3.51
N GLN A 31 5.07 -10.78 -4.50
CA GLN A 31 4.96 -12.24 -4.33
C GLN A 31 6.31 -12.94 -4.21
N THR A 32 7.38 -12.35 -4.77
CA THR A 32 8.71 -12.97 -4.80
C THR A 32 9.84 -11.99 -4.50
N ILE A 33 10.98 -12.52 -4.03
CA ILE A 33 12.22 -11.75 -3.82
C ILE A 33 12.70 -11.13 -5.14
N LYS A 34 12.57 -11.86 -6.25
CA LYS A 34 12.93 -11.36 -7.58
C LYS A 34 12.13 -10.12 -7.96
N GLN A 35 10.82 -10.13 -7.74
CA GLN A 35 9.97 -8.94 -7.96
C GLN A 35 10.40 -7.78 -7.07
N CYS A 36 10.69 -8.02 -5.79
CA CYS A 36 11.21 -6.98 -4.90
C CYS A 36 12.48 -6.33 -5.47
N GLY A 37 13.45 -7.15 -5.90
CA GLY A 37 14.70 -6.67 -6.45
C GLY A 37 14.52 -5.83 -7.71
N ILE A 38 13.64 -6.25 -8.63
CA ILE A 38 13.36 -5.49 -9.85
C ILE A 38 12.69 -4.15 -9.53
N ILE A 39 11.63 -4.15 -8.71
CA ILE A 39 10.89 -2.93 -8.35
C ILE A 39 11.77 -1.96 -7.57
N TYR A 40 12.54 -2.47 -6.60
CA TYR A 40 13.51 -1.67 -5.86
C TYR A 40 14.58 -1.07 -6.79
N GLY A 41 15.10 -1.85 -7.73
CA GLY A 41 16.08 -1.37 -8.73
C GLY A 41 15.53 -0.23 -9.58
N VAL A 42 14.30 -0.38 -10.10
CA VAL A 42 13.62 0.66 -10.89
C VAL A 42 13.40 1.92 -10.05
N LEU A 43 12.77 1.80 -8.88
CA LEU A 43 12.53 2.95 -7.98
C LEU A 43 13.83 3.64 -7.59
N LYS A 44 14.87 2.89 -7.25
CA LYS A 44 16.20 3.42 -6.93
C LYS A 44 16.80 4.19 -8.10
N GLY A 45 16.71 3.65 -9.32
CA GLY A 45 17.15 4.33 -10.54
C GLY A 45 16.38 5.62 -10.79
N MET A 46 15.07 5.60 -10.59
CA MET A 46 14.23 6.79 -10.72
C MET A 46 14.59 7.86 -9.68
N LEU A 47 14.84 7.48 -8.42
CA LEU A 47 15.17 8.41 -7.33
C LEU A 47 16.56 9.03 -7.45
N GLY A 48 17.57 8.26 -7.90
CA GLY A 48 18.95 8.74 -8.01
C GLY A 48 19.46 9.30 -6.67
N GLN A 49 19.92 10.56 -6.67
CA GLN A 49 20.48 11.21 -5.49
C GLN A 49 19.43 11.56 -4.42
N ASP A 50 18.16 11.68 -4.79
CA ASP A 50 17.04 11.99 -3.88
C ASP A 50 16.70 10.80 -2.95
N LEU A 51 17.32 9.64 -3.15
CA LEU A 51 17.15 8.45 -2.30
C LEU A 51 17.56 8.71 -0.84
N ILE A 52 18.53 9.59 -0.62
CA ILE A 52 19.17 9.79 0.68
C ILE A 52 18.79 11.16 1.23
N ILE A 53 18.31 11.17 2.47
CA ILE A 53 18.18 12.40 3.25
C ILE A 53 19.37 12.53 4.21
N ARG A 54 19.76 13.78 4.47
CA ARG A 54 20.75 14.13 5.49
C ARG A 54 20.00 14.74 6.65
N THR A 55 20.18 14.16 7.82
CA THR A 55 19.66 14.70 9.08
C THR A 55 20.51 15.87 9.56
N ASP A 56 20.00 16.64 10.51
CA ASP A 56 20.70 17.77 11.13
C ASP A 56 22.03 17.35 11.79
N THR A 57 22.13 16.09 12.22
CA THR A 57 23.36 15.51 12.79
C THR A 57 24.39 15.09 11.73
N GLY A 58 24.06 15.24 10.44
CA GLY A 58 24.89 14.84 9.31
C GLY A 58 24.75 13.36 8.91
N GLU A 59 23.94 12.58 9.63
CA GLU A 59 23.71 11.17 9.28
C GLU A 59 22.87 11.05 8.00
N GLN A 60 23.24 10.08 7.17
CA GLN A 60 22.57 9.77 5.91
C GLN A 60 21.63 8.60 6.11
N HIS A 61 20.37 8.79 5.71
CA HIS A 61 19.33 7.78 5.83
C HIS A 61 18.60 7.59 4.49
N PRO A 62 18.37 6.34 4.05
CA PRO A 62 17.63 6.08 2.82
C PRO A 62 16.13 6.25 3.03
N LEU A 63 15.46 6.86 2.05
CA LEU A 63 13.99 6.97 2.00
C LEU A 63 13.33 5.70 1.45
N LEU A 64 14.04 4.92 0.64
CA LEU A 64 13.58 3.68 0.02
C LEU A 64 14.45 2.50 0.48
N GLU A 65 13.80 1.45 0.97
CA GLU A 65 14.44 0.20 1.39
C GLU A 65 13.76 -1.04 0.80
N MET A 66 14.46 -2.17 0.89
CA MET A 66 13.93 -3.47 0.47
C MET A 66 14.04 -4.51 1.60
N LEU A 67 12.96 -5.24 1.88
CA LEU A 67 12.93 -6.27 2.92
C LEU A 67 12.35 -7.58 2.41
N HIS A 68 13.13 -8.65 2.51
CA HIS A 68 12.70 -10.02 2.23
C HIS A 68 13.39 -11.01 3.18
N SER A 69 13.11 -12.30 3.03
CA SER A 69 13.61 -13.37 3.91
C SER A 69 15.14 -13.53 3.92
N CYS A 70 15.86 -12.91 2.99
CA CYS A 70 17.33 -12.97 2.90
C CYS A 70 17.97 -11.60 3.16
N THR A 71 17.20 -10.62 3.63
CA THR A 71 17.75 -9.32 4.06
C THR A 71 18.62 -9.55 5.31
N PRO A 72 19.87 -9.06 5.34
CA PRO A 72 20.74 -9.19 6.51
C PRO A 72 20.07 -8.63 7.78
N ASP A 73 20.30 -9.28 8.93
CA ASP A 73 19.60 -8.94 10.18
C ASP A 73 19.81 -7.49 10.61
N GLN A 74 21.01 -6.94 10.39
CA GLN A 74 21.29 -5.54 10.69
C GLN A 74 20.37 -4.59 9.88
N ASN A 75 20.27 -4.80 8.57
CA ASN A 75 19.40 -4.02 7.70
C ASN A 75 17.92 -4.23 8.07
N LYS A 76 17.53 -5.48 8.32
CA LYS A 76 16.17 -5.83 8.74
C LYS A 76 15.77 -5.07 10.02
N ASN A 77 16.64 -5.07 11.03
CA ASN A 77 16.40 -4.38 12.29
C ASN A 77 16.29 -2.86 12.12
N ASN A 78 17.12 -2.26 11.26
CA ASN A 78 17.05 -0.83 10.96
C ASN A 78 15.73 -0.46 10.28
N ILE A 79 15.31 -1.25 9.28
CA ILE A 79 14.03 -1.05 8.57
C ILE A 79 12.86 -1.18 9.54
N ILE A 80 12.83 -2.24 10.34
CA ILE A 80 11.76 -2.48 11.33
C ILE A 80 11.70 -1.33 12.34
N SER A 81 12.84 -0.91 12.89
CA SER A 81 12.92 0.20 13.85
C SER A 81 12.42 1.51 13.25
N SER A 82 12.70 1.75 11.96
CA SER A 82 12.18 2.89 11.22
C SER A 82 10.65 2.85 11.12
N PHE A 83 10.07 1.69 10.78
CA PHE A 83 8.61 1.54 10.68
C PHE A 83 7.88 1.53 12.03
N GLN A 84 8.56 1.19 13.13
CA GLN A 84 8.01 1.26 14.49
C GLN A 84 8.00 2.68 15.07
N SER A 85 8.72 3.62 14.45
CA SER A 85 8.86 5.01 14.90
C SER A 85 8.15 5.99 13.96
N GLU A 86 7.49 6.99 14.54
CA GLU A 86 6.94 8.13 13.78
C GLU A 86 8.06 8.96 13.14
N LYS A 87 9.24 9.00 13.78
CA LYS A 87 10.44 9.67 13.28
C LYS A 87 11.26 8.81 12.31
N GLY A 88 10.78 7.61 11.97
CA GLY A 88 11.44 6.74 11.03
C GLY A 88 11.62 7.37 9.66
N THR A 89 12.84 7.29 9.15
CA THR A 89 13.29 7.91 7.90
C THR A 89 12.81 7.17 6.65
N VAL A 90 12.53 5.87 6.73
CA VAL A 90 12.09 5.09 5.57
C VAL A 90 10.64 5.43 5.26
N ARG A 91 10.40 5.90 4.03
CA ARG A 91 9.07 6.31 3.54
C ARG A 91 8.51 5.34 2.52
N LEU A 92 9.36 4.61 1.80
CA LEU A 92 8.94 3.60 0.84
C LEU A 92 9.65 2.28 1.11
N LEU A 93 8.89 1.22 1.30
CA LEU A 93 9.43 -0.12 1.53
C LEU A 93 8.94 -1.07 0.45
N VAL A 94 9.85 -1.73 -0.25
CA VAL A 94 9.53 -2.86 -1.14
C VAL A 94 9.76 -4.15 -0.37
N ALA A 95 8.73 -4.95 -0.17
CA ALA A 95 8.83 -6.13 0.68
C ALA A 95 8.08 -7.36 0.17
N THR A 96 8.50 -8.52 0.65
CA THR A 96 7.67 -9.72 0.64
C THR A 96 6.86 -9.83 1.93
N ILE A 97 6.05 -10.88 2.06
CA ILE A 97 5.34 -11.24 3.29
C ILE A 97 6.25 -11.33 4.54
N ALA A 98 7.58 -11.45 4.37
CA ALA A 98 8.56 -11.47 5.46
C ALA A 98 8.54 -10.20 6.34
N PHE A 99 8.01 -9.08 5.84
CA PHE A 99 7.77 -7.88 6.65
C PHE A 99 6.63 -8.05 7.67
N GLY A 100 5.75 -9.04 7.46
CA GLY A 100 4.47 -9.20 8.15
C GLY A 100 4.48 -9.98 9.47
N MET A 101 5.61 -10.56 9.89
CA MET A 101 5.69 -11.24 11.19
C MET A 101 5.96 -10.21 12.29
N ASP A 102 4.93 -9.88 13.08
CA ASP A 102 5.00 -9.17 14.37
C ASP A 102 5.44 -7.69 14.40
N VAL A 103 5.50 -7.00 13.27
CA VAL A 103 5.86 -5.57 13.26
C VAL A 103 4.63 -4.67 13.48
N ASP A 104 4.65 -3.90 14.57
CA ASP A 104 3.73 -2.78 14.77
C ASP A 104 4.19 -1.54 14.00
N CYS A 105 3.68 -1.39 12.78
CA CYS A 105 4.03 -0.28 11.90
C CYS A 105 3.22 0.97 12.27
N LYS A 106 3.92 2.10 12.42
CA LYS A 106 3.30 3.42 12.63
C LYS A 106 3.26 4.22 11.34
N GLY A 107 2.25 5.07 11.19
CA GLY A 107 2.15 6.06 10.11
C GLY A 107 2.14 5.51 8.67
N VAL A 108 1.85 4.21 8.47
CA VAL A 108 1.67 3.63 7.13
C VAL A 108 0.30 4.08 6.62
N CYS A 109 0.30 4.96 5.62
CA CYS A 109 -0.93 5.46 5.00
C CYS A 109 -1.31 4.64 3.75
N ARG A 110 -0.33 3.93 3.15
CA ARG A 110 -0.52 3.29 1.86
C ARG A 110 0.10 1.91 1.78
N VAL A 111 -0.66 0.98 1.22
CA VAL A 111 -0.17 -0.36 0.85
C VAL A 111 -0.42 -0.58 -0.63
N ILE A 112 0.54 -1.14 -1.33
CA ILE A 112 0.44 -1.48 -2.76
C ILE A 112 0.86 -2.93 -2.91
N HIS A 113 0.00 -3.77 -3.49
CA HIS A 113 0.35 -5.15 -3.82
C HIS A 113 0.69 -5.23 -5.30
N TYR A 114 1.93 -5.60 -5.62
CA TYR A 114 2.34 -5.94 -6.98
C TYR A 114 2.15 -7.45 -7.19
N GLY A 115 0.97 -7.79 -7.69
CA GLY A 115 0.43 -9.14 -7.67
C GLY A 115 -0.34 -9.40 -6.37
N PRO A 116 -1.38 -10.26 -6.41
CA PRO A 116 -2.14 -10.55 -5.21
C PRO A 116 -1.37 -11.44 -4.23
N SER A 117 -1.71 -11.28 -2.96
CA SER A 117 -1.27 -12.16 -1.88
C SER A 117 -1.74 -13.59 -2.13
N LYS A 118 -1.18 -14.54 -1.36
CA LYS A 118 -1.44 -15.98 -1.57
C LYS A 118 -2.93 -16.33 -1.48
N ASN A 119 -3.63 -15.75 -0.51
CA ASN A 119 -5.05 -15.93 -0.22
C ASN A 119 -5.66 -14.63 0.37
N VAL A 120 -6.98 -14.64 0.62
CA VAL A 120 -7.70 -13.46 1.14
C VAL A 120 -7.23 -13.07 2.53
N GLU A 121 -6.94 -14.05 3.40
CA GLU A 121 -6.47 -13.79 4.76
C GLU A 121 -5.15 -13.02 4.76
N THR A 122 -4.17 -13.50 3.99
CA THR A 122 -2.86 -12.84 3.84
C THR A 122 -3.02 -11.41 3.32
N PHE A 123 -3.87 -11.23 2.30
CA PHE A 123 -4.15 -9.91 1.73
C PHE A 123 -4.73 -8.93 2.75
N VAL A 124 -5.60 -9.41 3.64
CA VAL A 124 -6.18 -8.60 4.72
C VAL A 124 -5.14 -8.28 5.80
N GLN A 125 -4.28 -9.22 6.18
CA GLN A 125 -3.21 -8.98 7.14
C GLN A 125 -2.18 -7.96 6.62
N GLU A 126 -1.82 -8.05 5.34
CA GLU A 126 -0.90 -7.12 4.66
C GLU A 126 -1.53 -5.72 4.51
N THR A 127 -2.75 -5.64 4.01
CA THR A 127 -3.51 -4.37 3.89
C THR A 127 -3.76 -3.73 5.26
N GLY A 128 -3.99 -4.53 6.31
CA GLY A 128 -4.24 -4.09 7.68
C GLY A 128 -3.05 -3.41 8.38
N ARG A 129 -1.89 -3.29 7.72
CA ARG A 129 -0.77 -2.47 8.18
C ARG A 129 -1.02 -0.98 8.02
N ALA A 130 -1.90 -0.59 7.09
CA ALA A 130 -2.21 0.82 6.85
C ALA A 130 -3.31 1.35 7.78
N GLY A 131 -3.18 2.61 8.22
CA GLY A 131 -4.19 3.31 9.01
C GLY A 131 -4.42 2.72 10.40
N ARG A 132 -3.36 2.22 11.06
CA ARG A 132 -3.41 1.74 12.47
C ARG A 132 -3.66 2.86 13.47
N ASP A 133 -3.22 4.07 13.12
CA ASP A 133 -3.46 5.31 13.86
C ASP A 133 -4.87 5.89 13.64
N GLY A 134 -5.71 5.20 12.86
CA GLY A 134 -7.05 5.68 12.50
C GLY A 134 -7.05 6.76 11.43
N SER A 135 -5.90 7.11 10.83
CA SER A 135 -5.82 8.02 9.69
C SER A 135 -6.39 7.39 8.42
N GLN A 136 -6.74 8.26 7.46
CA GLN A 136 -7.20 7.80 6.15
C GLN A 136 -6.08 7.01 5.47
N SER A 137 -6.40 5.82 4.98
CA SER A 137 -5.42 4.96 4.33
C SER A 137 -5.97 4.31 3.06
N THR A 138 -5.06 3.95 2.16
CA THR A 138 -5.42 3.35 0.87
C THR A 138 -4.61 2.09 0.59
N SER A 139 -5.29 1.05 0.12
CA SER A 139 -4.68 -0.18 -0.37
C SER A 139 -4.94 -0.34 -1.86
N TYR A 140 -3.88 -0.55 -2.62
CA TYR A 140 -3.92 -0.83 -4.05
C TYR A 140 -3.50 -2.28 -4.30
N LEU A 141 -4.15 -2.92 -5.27
CA LEU A 141 -3.74 -4.22 -5.81
C LEU A 141 -3.59 -4.10 -7.33
N LEU A 142 -2.34 -4.21 -7.77
CA LEU A 142 -1.94 -4.24 -9.18
C LEU A 142 -1.84 -5.71 -9.60
N TYR A 143 -2.54 -6.11 -10.65
CA TYR A 143 -2.45 -7.49 -11.12
C TYR A 143 -2.61 -7.62 -12.63
N GLN A 144 -2.02 -8.71 -13.14
CA GLN A 144 -2.10 -9.18 -14.51
C GLN A 144 -2.34 -10.69 -14.49
N GLY A 145 -2.80 -11.26 -15.61
CA GLY A 145 -3.17 -12.68 -15.69
C GLY A 145 -2.10 -13.63 -15.13
N MET A 146 -0.83 -13.41 -15.47
CA MET A 146 0.28 -14.27 -15.01
C MET A 146 0.50 -14.24 -13.49
N LEU A 147 0.25 -13.09 -12.83
CA LEU A 147 0.41 -12.95 -11.38
C LEU A 147 -0.67 -13.71 -10.59
N LEU A 148 -1.72 -14.18 -11.26
CA LEU A 148 -2.80 -14.99 -10.67
C LEU A 148 -2.51 -16.50 -10.70
N ASN A 149 -1.41 -16.94 -11.31
CA ASN A 149 -1.18 -18.38 -11.51
C ASN A 149 -0.94 -19.13 -10.19
N HIS A 150 -0.25 -18.49 -9.23
CA HIS A 150 0.21 -19.14 -8.00
C HIS A 150 -0.58 -18.77 -6.75
N VAL A 151 -1.68 -18.04 -6.91
CA VAL A 151 -2.57 -17.66 -5.81
C VAL A 151 -3.77 -18.60 -5.71
N ASP A 152 -4.39 -18.62 -4.55
CA ASP A 152 -5.50 -19.53 -4.21
C ASP A 152 -6.81 -19.09 -4.88
N GLY A 153 -7.81 -19.97 -4.86
CA GLY A 153 -9.09 -19.72 -5.56
C GLY A 153 -9.89 -18.58 -4.94
N ASP A 154 -9.83 -18.44 -3.62
CA ASP A 154 -10.56 -17.44 -2.84
C ASP A 154 -10.17 -16.01 -3.22
N ILE A 155 -8.87 -15.72 -3.34
CA ILE A 155 -8.39 -14.39 -3.72
C ILE A 155 -8.70 -14.10 -5.20
N LYS A 156 -8.74 -15.11 -6.08
CA LYS A 156 -9.22 -14.92 -7.47
C LYS A 156 -10.69 -14.52 -7.51
N CYS A 157 -11.53 -15.18 -6.69
CA CYS A 157 -12.94 -14.83 -6.54
C CYS A 157 -13.10 -13.41 -5.97
N PHE A 158 -12.32 -13.07 -4.95
CA PHE A 158 -12.30 -11.75 -4.34
C PHE A 158 -11.92 -10.64 -5.33
N ILE A 159 -10.88 -10.83 -6.14
CA ILE A 159 -10.41 -9.84 -7.12
C ILE A 159 -11.42 -9.62 -8.25
N ARG A 160 -12.14 -10.68 -8.65
CA ARG A 160 -13.17 -10.62 -9.69
C ARG A 160 -14.51 -10.06 -9.18
N ASN A 161 -14.62 -9.82 -7.88
CA ASN A 161 -15.83 -9.32 -7.27
C ASN A 161 -16.17 -7.91 -7.77
N THR A 162 -17.43 -7.71 -8.17
CA THR A 162 -17.99 -6.42 -8.57
C THR A 162 -18.83 -5.76 -7.48
N LYS A 163 -19.09 -6.48 -6.37
CA LYS A 163 -19.80 -5.97 -5.20
C LYS A 163 -18.85 -5.21 -4.27
N CYS A 164 -19.41 -4.53 -3.28
CA CYS A 164 -18.64 -3.87 -2.22
C CYS A 164 -17.60 -4.81 -1.59
N THR A 165 -16.32 -4.46 -1.69
CA THR A 165 -15.19 -5.24 -1.15
C THR A 165 -15.34 -5.54 0.34
N ARG A 166 -15.73 -4.53 1.12
CA ARG A 166 -15.88 -4.66 2.58
C ARG A 166 -16.91 -5.74 2.92
N LYS A 167 -18.08 -5.72 2.28
CA LYS A 167 -19.12 -6.74 2.47
C LYS A 167 -18.62 -8.14 2.11
N THR A 168 -17.88 -8.26 1.01
CA THR A 168 -17.29 -9.54 0.60
C THR A 168 -16.29 -10.05 1.63
N LEU A 169 -15.43 -9.19 2.18
CA LEU A 169 -14.50 -9.57 3.25
C LEU A 169 -15.23 -9.98 4.53
N LEU A 170 -16.22 -9.20 4.96
CA LEU A 170 -17.00 -9.52 6.17
C LEU A 170 -17.70 -10.88 6.05
N ASN A 171 -18.32 -11.15 4.90
CA ASN A 171 -18.93 -12.44 4.62
C ASN A 171 -17.91 -13.58 4.61
N TYR A 172 -16.71 -13.36 4.07
CA TYR A 172 -15.63 -14.35 4.05
C TYR A 172 -15.22 -14.78 5.46
N PHE A 173 -15.11 -13.83 6.40
CA PHE A 173 -14.78 -14.08 7.81
C PHE A 173 -16.01 -14.39 8.68
N GLN A 174 -17.18 -14.66 8.08
CA GLN A 174 -18.43 -14.96 8.79
C GLN A 174 -18.76 -13.93 9.88
N SER A 175 -18.46 -12.65 9.59
CA SER A 175 -18.64 -11.54 10.51
C SER A 175 -19.87 -10.74 10.12
N ASP A 176 -20.78 -10.55 11.07
CA ASP A 176 -21.93 -9.66 10.91
C ASP A 176 -21.50 -8.19 11.01
N CYS A 177 -22.16 -7.31 10.25
CA CYS A 177 -21.92 -5.87 10.30
C CYS A 177 -23.26 -5.15 10.30
N GLU A 178 -23.53 -4.39 11.37
CA GLU A 178 -24.58 -3.37 11.35
C GLU A 178 -24.23 -2.30 10.30
N LYS A 179 -25.24 -1.67 9.67
CA LYS A 179 -25.04 -0.72 8.58
C LYS A 179 -24.01 0.34 8.99
N PRO A 180 -22.86 0.45 8.29
CA PRO A 180 -21.89 1.48 8.64
C PRO A 180 -22.38 2.84 8.15
N ASP A 181 -22.15 3.87 8.97
CA ASP A 181 -22.51 5.27 8.71
C ASP A 181 -21.68 5.92 7.59
N ILE A 182 -20.62 5.27 7.12
CA ILE A 182 -19.68 5.82 6.14
C ILE A 182 -19.99 5.29 4.74
N ALA A 183 -20.03 6.21 3.76
CA ALA A 183 -20.11 5.89 2.35
C ALA A 183 -18.93 4.99 1.94
N HIS A 184 -19.25 3.74 1.58
CA HIS A 184 -18.27 2.79 1.07
C HIS A 184 -17.81 3.21 -0.34
N LEU A 185 -16.57 3.68 -0.48
CA LEU A 185 -15.95 3.78 -1.79
C LEU A 185 -15.48 2.38 -2.22
N SER A 186 -16.36 1.68 -2.91
CA SER A 186 -16.07 0.39 -3.54
C SER A 186 -15.28 0.58 -4.83
N ILE A 187 -14.20 -0.18 -4.96
CA ILE A 187 -13.64 -0.74 -6.20
C ILE A 187 -13.71 0.19 -7.40
N LEU A 188 -12.59 0.84 -7.68
CA LEU A 188 -12.37 1.43 -8.97
C LEU A 188 -11.75 0.39 -9.93
N LEU A 189 -12.57 -0.54 -10.41
CA LEU A 189 -12.26 -1.22 -11.68
C LEU A 189 -12.46 -0.17 -12.76
N LEU A 190 -11.42 0.57 -13.14
CA LEU A 190 -11.53 1.54 -14.23
C LEU A 190 -11.28 0.86 -15.58
N PRO A 191 -12.29 0.79 -16.46
CA PRO A 191 -12.06 1.14 -17.85
C PRO A 191 -11.66 2.62 -17.91
N THR A 192 -10.65 2.92 -18.72
CA THR A 192 -9.84 4.15 -18.86
C THR A 192 -10.56 5.50 -19.06
N ALA A 193 -11.88 5.63 -18.88
CA ALA A 193 -12.64 6.75 -19.43
C ALA A 193 -13.23 7.78 -18.45
N ARG A 194 -13.34 7.55 -17.13
CA ARG A 194 -13.99 8.54 -16.25
C ARG A 194 -13.40 8.63 -14.85
N LEU A 195 -12.53 9.61 -14.63
CA LEU A 195 -12.23 10.15 -13.30
C LEU A 195 -11.81 11.62 -13.40
N GLN A 196 -12.59 12.50 -12.77
CA GLN A 196 -12.15 13.86 -12.46
C GLN A 196 -11.81 14.06 -10.98
N ASN A 197 -12.15 13.12 -10.06
CA ASN A 197 -12.01 13.34 -8.61
C ASN A 197 -11.16 12.31 -7.84
N ALA A 198 -10.38 11.45 -8.50
CA ALA A 198 -9.29 10.66 -7.90
C ALA A 198 -7.93 11.14 -8.45
N CYS A 199 -7.71 12.45 -8.31
CA CYS A 199 -6.61 13.20 -8.92
C CYS A 199 -5.27 12.82 -8.27
N LYS A 200 -4.63 11.76 -8.79
CA LYS A 200 -3.17 11.49 -8.75
C LYS A 200 -2.77 10.25 -9.55
N ILE A 201 -3.66 9.24 -9.67
CA ILE A 201 -3.42 8.06 -10.53
C ILE A 201 -3.91 8.29 -11.96
N SER A 202 -4.84 9.23 -12.18
CA SER A 202 -5.59 9.37 -13.43
C SER A 202 -4.79 9.84 -14.66
N ASN A 203 -3.66 10.54 -14.48
CA ASN A 203 -2.88 11.03 -15.63
C ASN A 203 -1.83 10.03 -16.12
N ALA A 204 -1.43 9.08 -15.29
CA ALA A 204 -0.33 8.15 -15.56
C ALA A 204 -0.80 6.73 -15.94
N GLN A 205 -2.07 6.51 -16.35
CA GLN A 205 -2.56 5.16 -16.70
C GLN A 205 -3.35 5.06 -18.02
N ARG A 206 -3.36 6.11 -18.85
CA ARG A 206 -3.88 6.03 -20.24
C ARG A 206 -2.88 5.28 -21.12
N GLY A 207 -3.02 3.95 -21.29
CA GLY A 207 -2.22 3.30 -22.34
C GLY A 207 -2.31 1.79 -22.57
N ARG A 208 -2.57 0.95 -21.55
CA ARG A 208 -2.43 -0.51 -21.70
C ARG A 208 -3.68 -1.30 -21.25
N LYS A 209 -4.13 -2.25 -22.08
CA LYS A 209 -5.42 -2.96 -21.95
C LYS A 209 -5.45 -4.09 -20.90
N ASP A 210 -4.28 -4.53 -20.39
CA ASP A 210 -4.18 -5.82 -19.68
C ASP A 210 -3.95 -5.71 -18.16
N THR A 211 -3.64 -4.53 -17.64
CA THR A 211 -3.39 -4.32 -16.21
C THR A 211 -4.64 -3.86 -15.49
N LYS A 212 -4.93 -4.51 -14.36
CA LYS A 212 -6.10 -4.21 -13.54
C LYS A 212 -5.64 -3.70 -12.18
N VAL A 213 -6.37 -2.71 -11.68
CA VAL A 213 -6.14 -2.07 -10.38
C VAL A 213 -7.40 -2.23 -9.55
N LEU A 214 -7.24 -2.69 -8.31
CA LEU A 214 -8.27 -2.69 -7.28
C LEU A 214 -7.81 -1.73 -6.17
N SER A 215 -8.64 -0.73 -5.82
CA SER A 215 -8.38 0.21 -4.73
C SER A 215 -9.39 0.03 -3.60
N ILE A 216 -8.91 0.12 -2.36
CA ILE A 216 -9.71 0.07 -1.13
C ILE A 216 -9.28 1.24 -0.25
N GLU A 217 -10.22 2.10 0.12
CA GLU A 217 -9.98 3.25 1.00
C GLU A 217 -10.60 3.02 2.38
N ARG A 218 -9.88 3.42 3.43
CA ARG A 218 -10.35 3.47 4.81
C ARG A 218 -10.52 4.92 5.22
N SER A 219 -11.75 5.37 5.45
CA SER A 219 -12.06 6.73 5.94
C SER A 219 -11.91 6.83 7.45
N THR A 220 -11.60 8.03 7.94
CA THR A 220 -11.65 8.38 9.38
C THR A 220 -13.10 8.68 9.80
N ASP A 221 -13.51 8.28 11.00
CA ASP A 221 -14.76 8.73 11.62
C ASP A 221 -14.71 10.25 11.85
N ALA A 222 -15.56 11.00 11.15
CA ALA A 222 -15.86 12.38 11.48
C ALA A 222 -17.04 12.43 12.47
N SER A 223 -16.85 11.90 13.67
CA SER A 223 -17.81 12.07 14.77
C SER A 223 -17.11 11.96 16.11
N LYS A 224 -16.46 13.06 16.53
CA LYS A 224 -16.51 13.40 17.95
C LYS A 224 -17.97 13.70 18.28
N THR A 225 -18.76 12.68 18.63
CA THR A 225 -19.94 12.89 19.47
C THR A 225 -19.43 13.29 20.84
N THR A 226 -19.16 14.59 21.03
CA THR A 226 -19.25 15.20 22.35
C THR A 226 -20.70 15.07 22.78
N SER A 227 -21.01 14.06 23.59
CA SER A 227 -22.23 14.03 24.39
C SER A 227 -22.11 15.12 25.47
N GLY A 228 -22.36 16.36 25.06
CA GLY A 228 -22.67 17.44 25.99
C GLY A 228 -23.97 17.09 26.69
N ARG A 229 -23.89 16.64 27.95
CA ARG A 229 -25.02 16.71 28.87
C ARG A 229 -25.10 18.14 29.41
N THR A 230 -25.96 18.91 28.79
CA THR A 230 -26.67 20.09 29.30
C THR A 230 -28.13 19.82 28.92
N ALA A 231 -29.17 20.03 29.72
CA ALA A 231 -29.37 20.69 31.00
C ALA A 231 -30.66 20.12 31.62
N ASP A 232 -30.98 20.62 32.82
CA ASP A 232 -32.25 20.59 33.55
C ASP A 232 -32.64 19.33 34.34
#